data_AF-A0AAE0SLH3-F1
#
_entry.id   AF-A0AAE0SLH3-F1
#
_cell.length_a   1.000
_cell.length_b   1.000
_cell.length_c   1.000
_cell.angle_alpha   90.00
_cell.angle_beta   90.00
_cell.angle_gamma   90.00
#
_symmetry.space_group_name_H-M   'P 1'
#
loop_
_entity.id
_entity.type
_entity.pdbx_description
1 polymer ?
#
loop_
_entity_poly.entity_id
_entity_poly.type
_entity_poly.pdbx_seq_one_letter_code
_entity_poly.pdbx_strand_id
1 'polypeptide(L)'
;MENYGTVQQKISCVFETAVLDEPSGKRDYQQFKVVATDVLKRSATDSDISTALATEKLDGTCVFIKQYNGLPWLWARFDRKPNKNAEKRFRKFQTEQSKGDNPDQHAKFNWNPLKDFKQVPDDWIPADGIEIVDGFPQPDDIGHTPGWVPVDPKCRQHCWHLSAVNLNKGVGLFLRQDEEEISGRLLIEALPLSELEGCTAELIGTNINANPYASPSSYQSNMAHKDANTGFKESSY
;
A
#
# COMPACT_ATOMS: atom_id res chain seq x y z
N MET A 1 7.51 -12.16 -21.50
CA MET A 1 7.42 -11.48 -20.20
C MET A 1 8.62 -10.57 -20.03
N GLU A 2 8.39 -9.27 -20.19
CA GLU A 2 9.31 -8.29 -19.61
C GLU A 2 9.08 -8.30 -18.09
N ASN A 3 10.07 -8.81 -17.34
CA ASN A 3 9.98 -8.82 -15.89
C ASN A 3 10.23 -7.40 -15.38
N TYR A 4 9.15 -6.72 -15.00
CA TYR A 4 9.25 -5.46 -14.26
C TYR A 4 9.87 -5.76 -12.88
N GLY A 5 10.92 -5.01 -12.52
CA GLY A 5 11.71 -5.25 -11.32
C GLY A 5 10.92 -5.14 -10.01
N THR A 6 11.55 -5.50 -8.89
CA THR A 6 10.92 -5.49 -7.58
C THR A 6 10.70 -4.08 -7.04
N VAL A 7 9.60 -3.85 -6.31
CA VAL A 7 9.39 -2.58 -5.59
C VAL A 7 10.44 -2.43 -4.49
N GLN A 8 11.39 -1.51 -4.69
CA GLN A 8 12.52 -1.30 -3.79
C GLN A 8 12.12 -0.46 -2.57
N GLN A 9 11.49 0.70 -2.81
CA GLN A 9 11.30 1.73 -1.80
C GLN A 9 10.07 2.59 -2.06
N LYS A 10 9.58 3.22 -0.99
CA LYS A 10 8.60 4.29 -1.09
C LYS A 10 9.33 5.61 -1.31
N ILE A 11 8.99 6.31 -2.38
CA ILE A 11 9.54 7.65 -2.62
C ILE A 11 8.63 8.74 -2.07
N SER A 12 9.21 9.89 -1.74
CA SER A 12 8.44 11.08 -1.39
C SER A 12 7.69 11.63 -2.63
N CYS A 13 6.68 12.48 -2.42
CA CYS A 13 5.98 13.12 -3.54
C CYS A 13 6.99 13.85 -4.45
N VAL A 14 6.95 13.54 -5.75
CA VAL A 14 7.88 14.07 -6.75
C VAL A 14 7.59 15.54 -7.11
N PHE A 15 6.39 16.03 -6.82
CA PHE A 15 5.98 17.40 -7.06
C PHE A 15 6.15 18.26 -5.81
N GLU A 16 6.42 19.54 -5.99
CA GLU A 16 6.40 20.53 -4.92
C GLU A 16 4.98 20.70 -4.38
N THR A 17 4.87 21.01 -3.09
CA THR A 17 3.57 21.22 -2.43
C THR A 17 3.36 22.69 -2.14
N ALA A 18 2.21 23.22 -2.55
CA ALA A 18 1.80 24.58 -2.25
C ALA A 18 0.67 24.59 -1.20
N VAL A 19 0.62 25.65 -0.40
CA VAL A 19 -0.48 25.95 0.51
C VAL A 19 -1.25 27.11 -0.08
N LEU A 20 -2.51 26.85 -0.45
CA LEU A 20 -3.43 27.84 -0.96
C LEU A 20 -4.32 28.33 0.18
N ASP A 21 -4.55 29.63 0.26
CA ASP A 21 -5.45 30.26 1.23
C ASP A 21 -6.92 30.14 0.79
N GLU A 22 -7.34 28.89 0.59
CA GLU A 22 -8.71 28.53 0.25
C GLU A 22 -9.19 27.36 1.11
N PRO A 23 -10.48 27.28 1.49
CA PRO A 23 -10.99 26.20 2.31
C PRO A 23 -10.80 24.81 1.67
N SER A 24 -10.40 23.84 2.49
CA SER A 24 -10.27 22.45 2.04
C SER A 24 -11.64 21.80 1.87
N GLY A 25 -11.93 21.28 0.68
CA GLY A 25 -13.15 20.49 0.43
C GLY A 25 -13.21 19.14 1.15
N LYS A 26 -12.15 18.73 1.87
CA LYS A 26 -12.10 17.47 2.64
C LYS A 26 -12.35 17.64 4.13
N ARG A 27 -12.26 18.86 4.66
CA ARG A 27 -12.32 19.14 6.12
C ARG A 27 -12.96 20.50 6.38
N ASP A 28 -14.14 20.50 6.99
CA ASP A 28 -15.00 21.67 7.19
C ASP A 28 -14.37 22.84 7.97
N TYR A 29 -13.30 22.59 8.74
CA TYR A 29 -12.63 23.61 9.57
C TYR A 29 -11.24 24.00 9.08
N GLN A 30 -10.79 23.49 7.93
CA GLN A 30 -9.47 23.80 7.39
C GLN A 30 -9.58 24.93 6.36
N GLN A 31 -9.12 26.14 6.75
CA GLN A 31 -9.19 27.37 5.94
C GLN A 31 -8.16 27.45 4.82
N PHE A 32 -7.27 26.46 4.72
CA PHE A 32 -6.23 26.38 3.70
C PHE A 32 -6.28 25.02 3.02
N LYS A 33 -5.73 24.93 1.81
CA LYS A 33 -5.65 23.70 1.04
C LYS A 33 -4.20 23.42 0.65
N VAL A 34 -3.76 22.20 0.90
CA VAL A 34 -2.43 21.74 0.47
C VAL A 34 -2.60 20.99 -0.84
N VAL A 35 -1.92 21.44 -1.88
CA VAL A 35 -1.96 20.84 -3.22
C VAL A 35 -0.56 20.46 -3.69
N ALA A 36 -0.46 19.38 -4.46
CA ALA A 36 0.71 19.16 -5.30
C ALA A 36 0.64 20.11 -6.49
N THR A 37 1.74 20.77 -6.80
CA THR A 37 1.89 21.65 -7.97
C THR A 37 2.27 20.82 -9.20
N ASP A 38 2.39 21.48 -10.34
CA ASP A 38 2.98 20.94 -11.57
C ASP A 38 4.52 21.05 -11.61
N VAL A 39 5.14 21.63 -10.58
CA VAL A 39 6.58 21.80 -10.47
C VAL A 39 7.20 20.55 -9.83
N LEU A 40 8.20 19.96 -10.49
CA LEU A 40 8.97 18.86 -9.94
C LEU A 40 9.93 19.35 -8.86
N LYS A 41 10.05 18.57 -7.77
CA LYS A 41 11.11 18.77 -6.80
C LYS A 41 12.46 18.52 -7.43
N ARG A 42 13.45 19.30 -7.03
CA ARG A 42 14.85 19.11 -7.42
C ARG A 42 15.34 17.67 -7.16
N SER A 43 14.99 17.08 -6.02
CA SER A 43 15.36 15.69 -5.70
C SER A 43 14.80 14.67 -6.70
N ALA A 44 13.64 14.93 -7.30
CA ALA A 44 13.05 14.07 -8.32
C ALA A 44 13.77 14.24 -9.67
N THR A 45 14.14 15.48 -10.04
CA THR A 45 14.95 15.76 -11.23
C THR A 45 16.35 15.16 -11.11
N ASP A 46 17.00 15.29 -9.94
CA ASP A 46 18.32 14.72 -9.66
C ASP A 46 18.30 13.18 -9.73
N SER A 47 17.12 12.57 -9.54
CA SER A 47 16.90 11.12 -9.67
C SER A 47 16.44 10.71 -11.07
N ASP A 48 16.52 11.60 -12.06
CA ASP A 48 16.12 11.38 -13.46
C ASP A 48 14.69 10.84 -13.61
N ILE A 49 13.74 11.42 -12.87
CA ILE A 49 12.32 11.01 -12.95
C ILE A 49 11.75 11.11 -14.37
N SER A 50 12.36 11.90 -15.25
CA SER A 50 11.99 12.01 -16.67
C SER A 50 12.13 10.71 -17.46
N THR A 51 13.00 9.79 -17.04
CA THR A 51 13.19 8.49 -17.71
C THR A 51 12.39 7.38 -17.06
N ALA A 52 11.64 7.66 -15.99
CA ALA A 52 10.85 6.67 -15.29
C ALA A 52 9.65 6.20 -16.13
N LEU A 53 9.39 4.89 -16.10
CA LEU A 53 8.17 4.31 -16.65
C LEU A 53 7.02 4.53 -15.67
N ALA A 54 6.02 5.31 -16.09
CA ALA A 54 4.79 5.46 -15.33
C ALA A 54 3.91 4.21 -15.51
N THR A 55 3.61 3.52 -14.41
CA THR A 55 2.66 2.40 -14.39
C THR A 55 1.41 2.78 -13.61
N GLU A 56 0.30 2.10 -13.89
CA GLU A 56 -0.91 2.27 -13.08
C GLU A 56 -0.64 1.86 -11.62
N LYS A 57 -1.04 2.71 -10.68
CA LYS A 57 -0.95 2.38 -9.26
C LYS A 57 -2.18 1.58 -8.86
N LEU A 58 -1.98 0.28 -8.63
CA LEU A 58 -2.96 -0.55 -7.94
C LEU A 58 -2.96 -0.23 -6.43
N ASP A 59 -4.15 -0.18 -5.83
CA ASP A 59 -4.30 0.04 -4.39
C ASP A 59 -4.57 -1.29 -3.69
N GLY A 60 -3.51 -1.93 -3.21
CA GLY A 60 -3.61 -3.22 -2.55
C GLY A 60 -2.55 -3.41 -1.48
N THR A 61 -2.08 -4.64 -1.36
CA THR A 61 -0.92 -4.98 -0.54
C THR A 61 0.17 -5.60 -1.40
N CYS A 62 1.33 -4.96 -1.44
CA CYS A 62 2.46 -5.48 -2.19
C CYS A 62 2.93 -6.83 -1.64
N VAL A 63 3.20 -7.76 -2.54
CA VAL A 63 3.72 -9.10 -2.27
C VAL A 63 4.94 -9.37 -3.13
N PHE A 64 5.78 -10.29 -2.67
CA PHE A 64 6.98 -10.71 -3.37
C PHE A 64 6.98 -12.22 -3.56
N ILE A 65 7.48 -12.71 -4.69
CA ILE A 65 7.49 -14.15 -5.00
C ILE A 65 8.94 -14.61 -5.00
N LYS A 66 9.26 -15.51 -4.06
CA LYS A 66 10.63 -16.02 -3.86
C LYS A 66 10.60 -17.39 -3.21
N GLN A 67 11.63 -18.19 -3.45
CA GLN A 67 11.79 -19.47 -2.77
C GLN A 67 11.84 -19.34 -1.25
N TYR A 68 11.11 -20.21 -0.57
CA TYR A 68 11.16 -20.42 0.87
C TYR A 68 11.14 -21.92 1.14
N ASN A 69 12.12 -22.42 1.91
CA ASN A 69 12.30 -23.86 2.17
C ASN A 69 12.32 -24.73 0.90
N GLY A 70 12.94 -24.22 -0.17
CA GLY A 70 13.10 -24.94 -1.45
C GLY A 70 11.87 -24.95 -2.34
N LEU A 71 10.80 -24.22 -1.99
CA LEU A 71 9.58 -24.11 -2.79
C LEU A 71 9.29 -22.65 -3.17
N PRO A 72 8.78 -22.37 -4.38
CA PRO A 72 8.26 -21.06 -4.72
C PRO A 72 7.18 -20.63 -3.73
N TRP A 73 7.32 -19.43 -3.16
CA TRP A 73 6.48 -18.99 -2.05
C TRP A 73 6.05 -17.53 -2.23
N LEU A 74 4.92 -17.18 -1.62
CA LEU A 74 4.45 -15.80 -1.54
C LEU A 74 4.98 -15.15 -0.26
N TRP A 75 5.50 -13.94 -0.36
CA TRP A 75 6.05 -13.17 0.74
C TRP A 75 5.25 -11.89 0.94
N ALA A 76 4.83 -11.63 2.16
CA ALA A 76 4.10 -10.45 2.55
C ALA A 76 5.07 -9.29 2.84
N ARG A 77 4.68 -8.07 2.47
CA ARG A 77 5.44 -6.87 2.82
C ARG A 77 5.49 -6.69 4.34
N PHE A 78 6.70 -6.52 4.88
CA PHE A 78 6.94 -6.29 6.30
C PHE A 78 8.09 -5.31 6.49
N ASP A 79 7.75 -4.03 6.70
CA ASP A 79 8.76 -3.00 6.97
C ASP A 79 9.23 -3.09 8.42
N ARG A 80 10.55 -3.19 8.64
CA ARG A 80 11.14 -3.02 9.97
C ARG A 80 11.07 -1.55 10.36
N LYS A 81 10.37 -1.27 11.46
CA LYS A 81 10.12 0.11 11.93
C LYS A 81 10.99 0.46 13.13
N PRO A 82 11.30 1.76 13.34
CA PRO A 82 11.90 2.23 14.57
C PRO A 82 11.04 1.87 15.79
N ASN A 83 11.68 1.74 16.94
CA ASN A 83 10.95 1.69 18.20
C ASN A 83 10.53 3.10 18.64
N LYS A 84 9.69 3.19 19.68
CA LYS A 84 9.10 4.46 20.14
C LYS A 84 10.15 5.52 20.51
N ASN A 85 11.28 5.10 21.09
CA ASN A 85 12.33 6.03 21.52
C ASN A 85 13.09 6.59 20.31
N ALA A 86 13.49 5.71 19.39
CA ALA A 86 14.16 6.10 18.16
C ALA A 86 13.26 6.96 17.28
N GLU A 87 11.97 6.63 17.16
CA GLU A 87 11.00 7.44 16.42
C GLU A 87 10.87 8.87 17.00
N LYS A 88 10.88 9.01 18.33
CA LYS A 88 10.87 10.33 18.98
C LYS A 88 12.14 11.14 18.68
N ARG A 89 13.31 10.50 18.75
CA ARG A 89 14.60 11.11 18.41
C ARG A 89 14.63 11.55 16.94
N PHE A 90 14.17 10.69 16.04
CA PHE A 90 14.14 10.95 14.61
C PHE A 90 13.21 12.11 14.25
N ARG A 91 12.00 12.17 14.82
CA ARG A 91 11.09 13.31 14.63
C ARG A 91 11.67 14.62 15.14
N LYS A 92 12.38 14.60 16.27
CA LYS A 92 13.07 15.79 16.80
C LYS A 92 14.13 16.26 15.81
N PHE A 93 14.97 15.35 15.32
CA PHE A 93 15.97 15.64 14.31
C PHE A 93 15.36 16.21 13.02
N GLN A 94 14.29 15.62 12.49
CA GLN A 94 13.58 16.15 11.31
C GLN A 94 13.03 17.57 11.54
N THR A 95 12.53 17.86 12.75
CA THR A 95 12.04 19.19 13.11
C THR A 95 13.17 20.22 13.17
N GLU A 96 14.32 19.86 13.75
CA GLU A 96 15.51 20.72 13.83
C GLU A 96 16.09 21.00 12.44
N GLN A 97 16.13 20.00 11.57
CA GLN A 97 16.51 20.17 10.16
C GLN A 97 15.56 21.11 9.41
N SER A 98 14.25 20.95 9.60
CA SER A 98 13.24 21.80 8.92
C SER A 98 13.29 23.26 9.34
N LYS A 99 13.78 23.56 10.55
CA LYS A 99 13.90 24.93 11.08
C LYS A 99 15.19 25.63 10.68
N GLY A 100 16.12 24.94 10.03
CA GLY A 100 17.45 25.48 9.71
C GLY A 100 18.33 25.70 10.95
N ASP A 101 17.97 25.12 12.09
CA ASP A 101 18.73 25.24 13.35
C ASP A 101 20.01 24.40 13.32
N ASN A 102 20.16 23.49 12.34
CA ASN A 102 21.32 22.64 12.17
C ASN A 102 22.27 23.25 11.13
N PRO A 103 23.54 23.56 11.47
CA PRO A 103 24.49 24.22 10.57
C PRO A 103 24.91 23.36 9.36
N ASP A 104 24.57 22.07 9.37
CA ASP A 104 24.85 21.14 8.29
C ASP A 104 23.53 20.66 7.66
N GLN A 105 23.17 21.27 6.52
CA GLN A 105 21.99 20.91 5.72
C GLN A 105 22.01 19.45 5.23
N HIS A 106 23.15 18.77 5.33
CA HIS A 106 23.33 17.38 4.90
C HIS A 106 23.55 16.39 6.05
N ALA A 107 23.47 16.82 7.31
CA ALA A 107 23.61 15.89 8.42
C ALA A 107 22.56 14.77 8.28
N LYS A 108 23.01 13.52 8.34
CA LYS A 108 22.15 12.32 8.35
C LYS A 108 21.88 11.89 9.79
N PHE A 109 20.69 11.36 10.04
CA PHE A 109 20.38 10.80 11.36
C PHE A 109 21.21 9.52 11.59
N ASN A 110 21.92 9.46 12.71
CA ASN A 110 22.73 8.29 13.06
C ASN A 110 21.87 7.23 13.76
N TRP A 111 21.49 6.19 13.01
CA TRP A 111 20.72 5.06 13.48
C TRP A 111 21.59 4.02 14.18
N ASN A 112 21.13 3.50 15.32
CA ASN A 112 21.74 2.30 15.93
C ASN A 112 20.95 1.05 15.50
N PRO A 113 21.44 0.23 14.56
CA PRO A 113 20.68 -0.89 13.98
C PRO A 113 20.29 -1.97 15.00
N LEU A 114 21.02 -2.07 16.12
CA LEU A 114 20.76 -3.04 17.19
C LEU A 114 19.74 -2.53 18.22
N LYS A 115 19.64 -1.22 18.43
CA LYS A 115 18.84 -0.62 19.51
C LYS A 115 17.66 0.21 19.07
N ASP A 116 17.68 0.77 17.86
CA ASP A 116 16.70 1.77 17.44
C ASP A 116 15.46 1.16 16.76
N PHE A 117 15.46 -0.13 16.44
CA PHE A 117 14.42 -0.77 15.65
C PHE A 117 13.66 -1.85 16.42
N LYS A 118 12.44 -2.12 15.97
CA LYS A 118 11.67 -3.28 16.43
C LYS A 118 12.31 -4.57 15.93
N GLN A 119 12.09 -5.65 16.68
CA GLN A 119 12.44 -7.00 16.24
C GLN A 119 11.57 -7.39 15.04
N VAL A 120 12.15 -8.17 14.15
CA VAL A 120 11.49 -8.78 12.99
C VAL A 120 11.45 -10.29 13.20
N PRO A 121 10.55 -11.03 12.53
CA PRO A 121 10.59 -12.49 12.51
C PRO A 121 11.93 -13.02 11.98
N ASP A 122 12.30 -14.25 12.36
CA ASP A 122 13.58 -14.86 11.96
C ASP A 122 13.73 -15.00 10.45
N ASP A 123 12.64 -15.34 9.75
CA ASP A 123 12.61 -15.48 8.28
C ASP A 123 12.48 -14.12 7.56
N TRP A 124 12.55 -13.00 8.26
CA TRP A 124 12.47 -11.69 7.62
C TRP A 124 13.71 -11.45 6.74
N ILE A 125 13.48 -10.96 5.54
CA ILE A 125 14.55 -10.55 4.62
C ILE A 125 14.38 -9.07 4.23
N PRO A 126 15.49 -8.31 4.09
CA PRO A 126 15.41 -6.99 3.50
C PRO A 126 14.91 -7.06 2.05
N ALA A 127 14.22 -6.02 1.61
CA ALA A 127 13.93 -5.88 0.18
C ALA A 127 15.24 -5.72 -0.61
N ASP A 128 15.20 -6.07 -1.89
CA ASP A 128 16.35 -5.85 -2.78
C ASP A 128 16.71 -4.36 -2.82
N GLY A 129 17.98 -4.06 -3.15
CA GLY A 129 18.48 -2.70 -3.30
C GLY A 129 18.69 -1.90 -2.01
N ILE A 130 18.35 -2.45 -0.84
CA ILE A 130 18.66 -1.81 0.44
C ILE A 130 20.16 -1.84 0.69
N GLU A 131 20.73 -0.68 1.01
CA GLU A 131 22.12 -0.56 1.42
C GLU A 131 22.39 -1.38 2.70
N ILE A 132 23.45 -2.18 2.67
CA ILE A 132 23.91 -2.96 3.82
C ILE A 132 25.23 -2.35 4.31
N VAL A 133 25.26 -1.90 5.57
CA VAL A 133 26.46 -1.37 6.24
C VAL A 133 26.74 -2.20 7.47
N ASP A 134 27.95 -2.74 7.58
CA ASP A 134 28.38 -3.64 8.66
C ASP A 134 27.43 -4.84 8.88
N GLY A 135 26.83 -5.34 7.80
CA GLY A 135 25.86 -6.44 7.84
C GLY A 135 24.44 -6.04 8.25
N PHE A 136 24.16 -4.75 8.45
CA PHE A 136 22.83 -4.25 8.80
C PHE A 136 22.16 -3.52 7.63
N PRO A 137 20.90 -3.87 7.28
CA PRO A 137 20.15 -3.14 6.29
C PRO A 137 19.77 -1.76 6.81
N GLN A 138 20.06 -0.74 6.03
CA GLN A 138 19.84 0.65 6.40
C GLN A 138 18.37 1.06 6.21
N PRO A 139 17.84 1.96 7.07
CA PRO A 139 16.52 2.52 6.87
C PRO A 139 16.51 3.56 5.74
N ASP A 140 15.33 3.77 5.16
CA ASP A 140 15.02 4.84 4.22
C ASP A 140 14.92 6.22 4.92
N ASP A 141 14.62 7.25 4.13
CA ASP A 141 14.50 8.64 4.57
C ASP A 141 13.35 8.87 5.57
N ILE A 142 12.41 7.93 5.71
CA ILE A 142 11.34 7.97 6.71
C ILE A 142 11.63 7.08 7.93
N GLY A 143 12.82 6.47 7.97
CA GLY A 143 13.31 5.66 9.08
C GLY A 143 12.86 4.20 9.04
N HIS A 144 12.25 3.73 7.96
CA HIS A 144 11.79 2.34 7.81
C HIS A 144 12.80 1.53 7.00
N THR A 145 12.93 0.24 7.28
CA THR A 145 13.67 -0.69 6.41
C THR A 145 12.66 -1.58 5.70
N PRO A 146 12.43 -1.38 4.39
CA PRO A 146 11.69 -2.29 3.53
C PRO A 146 12.06 -3.76 3.73
N GLY A 147 11.08 -4.66 3.72
CA GLY A 147 11.37 -6.08 3.83
C GLY A 147 10.17 -6.97 3.63
N TRP A 148 10.42 -8.27 3.77
CA TRP A 148 9.48 -9.33 3.43
C TRP A 148 9.50 -10.42 4.49
N VAL A 149 8.34 -11.04 4.70
CA VAL A 149 8.21 -12.28 5.50
C VAL A 149 7.44 -13.32 4.70
N PRO A 150 7.77 -14.61 4.83
CA PRO A 150 7.03 -15.65 4.12
C PRO A 150 5.58 -15.68 4.60
N VAL A 151 4.65 -15.86 3.67
CA VAL A 151 3.23 -16.00 3.99
C VAL A 151 3.04 -17.30 4.77
N ASP A 152 2.80 -17.17 6.07
CA ASP A 152 2.47 -18.28 6.97
C ASP A 152 0.96 -18.61 6.95
N PRO A 153 0.55 -19.85 6.57
CA PRO A 153 -0.83 -20.34 6.65
C PRO A 153 -1.48 -20.25 8.03
N LYS A 154 -0.68 -20.22 9.10
CA LYS A 154 -1.16 -20.13 10.49
C LYS A 154 -1.31 -18.68 10.97
N CYS A 155 -0.76 -17.72 10.23
CA CYS A 155 -0.84 -16.31 10.57
C CYS A 155 -2.15 -15.70 10.07
N ARG A 156 -3.03 -15.30 10.99
CA ARG A 156 -4.32 -14.66 10.64
C ARG A 156 -4.16 -13.39 9.80
N GLN A 157 -3.07 -12.64 9.96
CA GLN A 157 -2.82 -11.42 9.18
C GLN A 157 -2.59 -11.73 7.68
N HIS A 158 -2.25 -12.97 7.35
CA HIS A 158 -2.02 -13.39 5.98
C HIS A 158 -3.25 -13.98 5.29
N CYS A 159 -4.44 -13.95 5.90
CA CYS A 159 -5.64 -14.58 5.32
C CYS A 159 -5.97 -14.07 3.90
N TRP A 160 -5.72 -12.80 3.62
CA TRP A 160 -5.88 -12.22 2.27
C TRP A 160 -4.84 -12.70 1.27
N HIS A 161 -3.59 -12.91 1.72
CA HIS A 161 -2.55 -13.44 0.85
C HIS A 161 -2.92 -14.86 0.43
N LEU A 162 -3.37 -15.66 1.39
CA LEU A 162 -3.81 -17.05 1.20
C LEU A 162 -5.06 -17.19 0.34
N SER A 163 -5.85 -16.13 0.11
CA SER A 163 -6.99 -16.20 -0.82
C SER A 163 -6.58 -16.16 -2.29
N ALA A 164 -5.39 -15.66 -2.59
CA ALA A 164 -4.89 -15.54 -3.97
C ALA A 164 -3.92 -16.67 -4.36
N VAL A 165 -3.56 -17.57 -3.44
CA VAL A 165 -2.50 -18.55 -3.67
C VAL A 165 -2.79 -19.90 -3.02
N ASN A 166 -2.42 -20.98 -3.71
CA ASN A 166 -2.30 -22.31 -3.15
C ASN A 166 -0.81 -22.65 -2.96
N LEU A 167 -0.29 -22.37 -1.76
CA LEU A 167 1.13 -22.56 -1.42
C LEU A 167 1.58 -24.02 -1.55
N ASN A 168 0.72 -24.98 -1.21
CA ASN A 168 1.03 -26.42 -1.32
C ASN A 168 1.25 -26.85 -2.78
N LYS A 169 0.54 -26.21 -3.72
CA LYS A 169 0.68 -26.47 -5.16
C LYS A 169 1.67 -25.51 -5.85
N GLY A 170 2.11 -24.45 -5.16
CA GLY A 170 2.94 -23.41 -5.74
C GLY A 170 2.24 -22.66 -6.89
N VAL A 171 0.93 -22.44 -6.81
CA VAL A 171 0.13 -21.78 -7.86
C VAL A 171 -0.62 -20.58 -7.27
N GLY A 172 -0.60 -19.44 -7.96
CA GLY A 172 -1.37 -18.25 -7.62
C GLY A 172 -2.38 -17.86 -8.69
N LEU A 173 -3.39 -17.07 -8.32
CA LEU A 173 -4.34 -16.44 -9.23
C LEU A 173 -3.89 -15.00 -9.51
N PHE A 174 -3.62 -14.69 -10.78
CA PHE A 174 -3.07 -13.40 -11.19
C PHE A 174 -3.99 -12.70 -12.20
N LEU A 175 -4.08 -11.38 -12.06
CA LEU A 175 -4.71 -10.50 -13.03
C LEU A 175 -3.60 -9.86 -13.87
N ARG A 176 -3.64 -10.01 -15.19
CA ARG A 176 -2.67 -9.39 -16.11
C ARG A 176 -3.36 -8.81 -17.33
N GLN A 177 -2.68 -7.92 -18.04
CA GLN A 177 -3.14 -7.44 -19.33
C GLN A 177 -2.95 -8.53 -20.40
N ASP A 178 -3.91 -8.65 -21.30
CA ASP A 178 -3.77 -9.44 -22.52
C ASP A 178 -2.80 -8.72 -23.48
N GLU A 179 -1.65 -9.34 -23.74
CA GLU A 179 -0.61 -8.78 -24.62
C GLU A 179 -1.00 -8.91 -26.11
N GLU A 180 -1.94 -9.80 -26.45
CA GLU A 180 -2.35 -10.06 -27.84
C GLU A 180 -3.52 -9.18 -28.30
N GLU A 181 -4.23 -8.51 -27.36
CA GLU A 181 -5.42 -7.72 -27.64
C GLU A 181 -5.17 -6.21 -27.43
N ILE A 182 -5.37 -5.39 -28.47
CA ILE A 182 -5.20 -3.92 -28.42
C ILE A 182 -6.17 -3.24 -27.42
N SER A 183 -7.20 -3.96 -26.97
CA SER A 183 -8.31 -3.42 -26.16
C SER A 183 -7.97 -3.19 -24.68
N GLY A 184 -6.77 -3.55 -24.21
CA GLY A 184 -6.42 -3.40 -22.78
C GLY A 184 -7.20 -4.34 -21.87
N ARG A 185 -7.67 -5.46 -22.41
CA ARG A 185 -8.40 -6.50 -21.68
C ARG A 185 -7.53 -7.08 -20.57
N LEU A 186 -8.16 -7.37 -19.43
CA LEU A 186 -7.51 -8.06 -18.31
C LEU A 186 -7.92 -9.53 -18.27
N LEU A 187 -6.94 -10.41 -18.05
CA LEU A 187 -7.08 -11.84 -17.92
C LEU A 187 -6.82 -12.26 -16.48
N ILE A 188 -7.65 -13.17 -15.98
CA ILE A 188 -7.43 -13.85 -14.70
C ILE A 188 -6.93 -15.26 -15.02
N GLU A 189 -5.73 -15.59 -14.55
CA GLU A 189 -5.10 -16.88 -14.81
C GLU A 189 -4.48 -17.49 -13.56
N ALA A 190 -4.48 -18.83 -13.52
CA ALA A 190 -3.75 -19.58 -12.51
C ALA A 190 -2.34 -19.86 -13.03
N LEU A 191 -1.33 -19.26 -12.41
CA LEU A 191 0.07 -19.38 -12.83
C LEU A 191 0.92 -20.03 -11.74
N PRO A 192 1.91 -20.87 -12.10
CA PRO A 192 2.92 -21.34 -11.17
C PRO A 192 3.73 -20.18 -10.60
N LEU A 193 3.91 -20.14 -9.28
CA LEU A 193 4.72 -19.11 -8.62
C LEU A 193 6.19 -19.15 -9.07
N SER A 194 6.69 -20.31 -9.52
CA SER A 194 8.04 -20.45 -10.06
C SER A 194 8.28 -19.61 -11.32
N GLU A 195 7.25 -19.35 -12.13
CA GLU A 195 7.37 -18.53 -13.34
C GLU A 195 7.49 -17.04 -13.01
N LEU A 196 7.12 -16.66 -11.78
CA LEU A 196 7.09 -15.29 -11.29
C LEU A 196 8.13 -15.05 -10.18
N GLU A 197 9.09 -15.97 -10.02
CA GLU A 197 10.13 -15.84 -9.01
C GLU A 197 10.98 -14.57 -9.26
N GLY A 198 11.19 -13.79 -8.21
CA GLY A 198 11.86 -12.50 -8.29
C GLY A 198 10.94 -11.34 -8.66
N CYS A 199 9.65 -11.56 -8.90
CA CYS A 199 8.70 -10.49 -9.17
C CYS A 199 7.97 -10.04 -7.90
N THR A 200 7.63 -8.75 -7.85
CA THR A 200 6.60 -8.24 -6.93
C THR A 200 5.25 -8.17 -7.64
N ALA A 201 4.18 -8.41 -6.90
CA ALA A 201 2.81 -8.23 -7.36
C ALA A 201 2.01 -7.41 -6.33
N GLU A 202 0.81 -6.98 -6.71
CA GLU A 202 -0.11 -6.32 -5.79
C GLU A 202 -1.28 -7.24 -5.49
N LEU A 203 -1.47 -7.59 -4.22
CA LEU A 203 -2.67 -8.25 -3.77
C LEU A 203 -3.80 -7.22 -3.75
N ILE A 204 -4.65 -7.28 -4.77
CA ILE A 204 -5.84 -6.46 -4.87
C ILE A 204 -7.01 -7.17 -4.16
N GLY A 205 -7.47 -6.59 -3.06
CA GLY A 205 -8.67 -7.07 -2.37
C GLY A 205 -9.93 -6.60 -3.09
N THR A 206 -10.93 -7.46 -3.16
CA THR A 206 -12.27 -7.07 -3.57
C THR A 206 -12.95 -6.30 -2.44
N ASN A 207 -12.82 -4.97 -2.41
CA ASN A 207 -14.01 -4.16 -2.14
C ASN A 207 -14.96 -4.23 -3.35
N ILE A 208 -15.26 -5.44 -3.84
CA ILE A 208 -16.55 -5.64 -4.47
C ILE A 208 -17.49 -5.62 -3.27
N ASN A 209 -18.08 -4.44 -3.04
CA ASN A 209 -19.26 -4.34 -2.22
C ASN A 209 -20.32 -5.21 -2.89
N ALA A 210 -20.33 -6.51 -2.57
CA ALA A 210 -21.31 -7.47 -3.05
C ALA A 210 -22.68 -7.25 -2.38
N ASN A 211 -22.97 -6.05 -1.90
CA ASN A 211 -24.35 -5.62 -1.75
C ASN A 211 -24.94 -5.56 -3.16
N PRO A 212 -25.95 -6.40 -3.49
CA PRO A 212 -26.71 -6.18 -4.68
C PRO A 212 -27.38 -4.80 -4.55
N TYR A 213 -26.89 -3.82 -5.30
CA TYR A 213 -27.63 -2.59 -5.51
C TYR A 213 -28.87 -2.99 -6.33
N ALA A 214 -30.02 -3.02 -5.65
CA ALA A 214 -31.35 -3.40 -6.14
C ALA A 214 -31.59 -4.91 -6.40
N SER A 215 -32.11 -5.60 -5.38
CA SER A 215 -33.19 -6.56 -5.64
C SER A 215 -34.52 -5.82 -5.56
N PRO A 216 -35.39 -5.83 -6.60
CA PRO A 216 -36.61 -5.02 -6.64
C PRO A 216 -37.69 -5.40 -5.61
N SER A 217 -37.51 -6.45 -4.81
CA SER A 217 -38.59 -7.05 -4.02
C SER A 217 -38.69 -6.58 -2.56
N SER A 218 -37.74 -5.81 -2.02
CA SER A 218 -37.78 -5.35 -0.62
C SER A 218 -38.06 -3.85 -0.43
N TYR A 219 -38.33 -3.10 -1.50
CA TYR A 219 -38.73 -1.68 -1.42
C TYR A 219 -40.25 -1.45 -1.39
N GLN A 220 -41.07 -2.51 -1.47
CA GLN A 220 -42.54 -2.37 -1.49
C GLN A 220 -43.26 -2.73 -0.18
N SER A 221 -42.58 -3.17 0.87
CA SER A 221 -43.26 -3.53 2.14
C SER A 221 -43.25 -2.44 3.22
N ASN A 222 -42.57 -1.31 3.03
CA ASN A 222 -42.46 -0.26 4.06
C ASN A 222 -43.04 1.12 3.65
N MET A 223 -43.81 1.21 2.57
CA MET A 223 -44.56 2.42 2.19
C MET A 223 -46.09 2.26 2.27
N ALA A 224 -46.61 1.13 2.75
CA ALA A 224 -48.06 0.86 2.81
C ALA A 224 -48.69 0.95 4.21
N HIS A 225 -48.06 1.62 5.19
CA HIS A 225 -48.62 1.77 6.54
C HIS A 225 -48.64 3.19 7.13
N LYS A 226 -48.49 4.21 6.29
CA LYS A 226 -48.80 5.60 6.65
C LYS A 226 -49.61 6.20 5.52
N ASP A 227 -50.93 6.11 5.67
CA ASP A 227 -51.97 7.01 5.11
C ASP A 227 -53.28 6.22 4.96
N ALA A 228 -53.91 5.91 6.08
CA ALA A 228 -55.32 5.54 6.13
C ALA A 228 -55.88 5.90 7.51
N ASN A 229 -55.98 7.20 7.79
CA ASN A 229 -56.82 7.70 8.87
C ASN A 229 -57.64 8.90 8.36
N THR A 230 -58.63 8.60 7.54
CA THR A 230 -59.80 9.46 7.32
C THR A 230 -61.02 8.58 7.53
N GLY A 231 -61.67 8.77 8.67
CA GLY A 231 -62.84 8.00 9.05
C GLY A 231 -64.06 8.33 8.20
N PHE A 232 -64.93 7.33 8.06
CA PHE A 232 -66.37 7.52 8.02
C PHE A 232 -67.03 6.32 8.71
N LYS A 233 -67.92 6.64 9.65
CA LYS A 233 -68.80 5.72 10.40
C LYS A 233 -70.03 5.36 9.56
N GLU A 234 -70.57 4.16 9.79
CA GLU A 234 -72.00 3.76 9.93
C GLU A 234 -72.10 2.22 9.74
N SER A 235 -72.90 1.42 10.45
CA SER A 235 -73.74 1.56 11.65
C SER A 235 -74.11 0.16 12.19
N SER A 236 -74.36 0.08 13.50
CA SER A 236 -75.10 -0.90 14.34
C SER A 236 -74.37 -1.00 15.68
N TYR A 237 -74.86 -0.55 16.84
CA TYR A 237 -76.13 -0.01 17.31
C TYR A 237 -75.87 1.23 18.18
#